data_AF-A0A0F0HPM2-F1
#
_entry.id   AF-A0A0F0HPM2-F1
#
_cell.length_a   1.000
_cell.length_b   1.000
_cell.length_c   1.000
_cell.angle_alpha   90.00
_cell.angle_beta   90.00
_cell.angle_gamma   90.00
#
_symmetry.space_group_name_H-M   'P 1'
#
loop_
_entity.id
_entity.type
_entity.pdbx_description
1 polymer ?
#
loop_
_entity_poly.entity_id
_entity_poly.type
_entity_poly.pdbx_seq_one_letter_code
_entity_poly.pdbx_strand_id
1 'polypeptide(L)'
;MERQQVETQRGLAPLGRQLTPSQRKLADHLRDLRSRTGLSSERLADRLSDGGLRVDRTRLSKFLNGREVPRLELASLLHQVLAECEGTEARPEDVARTRLLIYAAREHGSSPEPVLSPELDEAREQVRELRQVLEAERNGRAQVDAELHALREQRRADRRRISELEEQVRDVRSAGPMQQLEQALGEYNRQAMAQKAALDFHAQLEELRVTYEAMADAGRWGDGPAEIAAVNAAQSTVAQFTGRFFAVFRRGVAATPEPQRGWLESLMDGMITLCWVRAGDIDAPERETFRPTTITKRIDAELRWVEWAQEVLLMVVTGSTEMPSEPEQPLV
;
A
#
# COMPACT_ATOMS: atom_id res chain seq x y z
N MET A 1 -13.04 -81.81 -39.34
CA MET A 1 -14.45 -81.51 -39.01
C MET A 1 -14.82 -80.23 -39.75
N GLU A 2 -15.17 -80.40 -41.02
CA GLU A 2 -15.63 -79.36 -41.93
C GLU A 2 -17.12 -79.61 -42.15
N ARG A 3 -17.99 -78.64 -41.84
CA ARG A 3 -19.39 -78.49 -42.28
C ARG A 3 -20.06 -77.42 -41.41
N GLN A 4 -20.02 -76.15 -41.84
CA GLN A 4 -21.08 -75.12 -41.62
C GLN A 4 -20.71 -73.69 -42.12
N GLN A 5 -19.88 -73.52 -43.16
CA GLN A 5 -19.47 -72.19 -43.63
C GLN A 5 -19.97 -71.77 -45.04
N VAL A 6 -20.95 -72.44 -45.65
CA VAL A 6 -21.29 -72.20 -47.08
C VAL A 6 -22.74 -71.76 -47.36
N GLU A 7 -23.59 -71.57 -46.37
CA GLU A 7 -24.98 -71.14 -46.61
C GLU A 7 -25.24 -69.68 -46.18
N THR A 8 -24.75 -68.69 -46.95
CA THR A 8 -25.42 -67.35 -47.08
C THR A 8 -24.81 -66.37 -48.10
N GLN A 9 -23.94 -66.79 -49.03
CA GLN A 9 -23.51 -65.94 -50.16
C GLN A 9 -24.50 -65.91 -51.35
N ARG A 10 -25.73 -66.43 -51.20
CA ARG A 10 -26.76 -66.33 -52.25
C ARG A 10 -27.54 -65.01 -52.12
N GLY A 11 -27.19 -63.99 -52.90
CA GLY A 11 -28.14 -62.90 -53.17
C GLY A 11 -27.62 -61.54 -53.64
N LEU A 12 -26.31 -61.27 -53.67
CA LEU A 12 -25.80 -59.96 -54.11
C LEU A 12 -24.95 -60.10 -55.36
N ALA A 13 -25.38 -59.45 -56.44
CA ALA A 13 -24.63 -59.40 -57.69
C ALA A 13 -23.28 -58.70 -57.50
N PRO A 14 -22.25 -59.02 -58.30
CA PRO A 14 -21.03 -58.22 -58.33
C PRO A 14 -21.37 -56.74 -58.57
N LEU A 15 -20.66 -55.84 -57.88
CA LEU A 15 -20.90 -54.40 -58.01
C LEU A 15 -20.69 -53.98 -59.48
N GLY A 16 -21.61 -53.17 -60.00
CA GLY A 16 -21.58 -52.73 -61.39
C GLY A 16 -20.32 -51.93 -61.71
N ARG A 17 -19.75 -52.13 -62.89
CA ARG A 17 -18.58 -51.36 -63.38
C ARG A 17 -18.85 -49.85 -63.50
N GLN A 18 -20.12 -49.44 -63.51
CA GLN A 18 -20.58 -48.05 -63.66
C GLN A 18 -20.61 -47.23 -62.36
N LEU A 19 -20.30 -47.82 -61.20
CA LEU A 19 -20.27 -47.09 -59.92
C LEU A 19 -19.01 -46.24 -59.79
N THR A 20 -19.15 -45.04 -59.21
CA THR A 20 -17.99 -44.21 -58.86
C THR A 20 -17.15 -44.90 -57.77
N PRO A 21 -15.83 -44.59 -57.64
CA PRO A 21 -14.99 -45.18 -56.59
C PRO A 21 -15.58 -44.99 -55.18
N SER A 22 -16.14 -43.80 -54.90
CA SER A 22 -16.78 -43.47 -53.62
C SER A 22 -18.05 -44.28 -53.37
N GLN A 23 -18.91 -44.46 -54.39
CA GLN A 23 -20.11 -45.29 -54.30
C GLN A 23 -19.77 -46.76 -54.10
N ARG A 24 -18.74 -47.26 -54.79
CA ARG A 24 -18.26 -48.64 -54.64
C ARG A 24 -17.76 -48.88 -53.22
N LYS A 25 -16.91 -47.98 -52.70
CA LYS A 25 -16.38 -48.06 -51.34
C LYS A 25 -17.49 -48.05 -50.29
N LEU A 26 -18.52 -47.20 -50.46
CA LEU A 26 -19.68 -47.19 -49.58
C LEU A 26 -20.48 -48.50 -49.69
N ALA A 27 -20.75 -48.99 -50.90
CA ALA A 27 -21.51 -50.23 -51.10
C ALA A 27 -20.80 -51.45 -50.49
N ASP A 28 -19.49 -51.56 -50.68
CA ASP A 28 -18.67 -52.62 -50.07
C ASP A 28 -18.70 -52.52 -48.54
N HIS A 29 -18.57 -51.31 -47.98
CA HIS A 29 -18.68 -51.09 -46.54
C HIS A 29 -20.06 -51.47 -45.99
N LEU A 30 -21.14 -51.10 -46.67
CA LEU A 30 -22.50 -51.49 -46.26
C LEU A 30 -22.74 -53.00 -46.37
N ARG A 31 -22.13 -53.67 -47.36
CA ARG A 31 -22.16 -55.13 -47.48
C ARG A 31 -21.44 -55.82 -46.33
N ASP A 32 -20.30 -55.28 -45.91
CA ASP A 32 -19.55 -55.77 -44.74
C ASP A 32 -20.33 -55.59 -43.44
N LEU A 33 -20.90 -54.40 -43.22
CA LEU A 33 -21.78 -54.19 -42.05
C LEU A 33 -22.98 -55.14 -42.09
N ARG A 34 -23.60 -55.35 -43.26
CA ARG A 34 -24.71 -56.29 -43.40
C ARG A 34 -24.30 -57.74 -43.13
N SER A 35 -23.12 -58.18 -43.57
CA SER A 35 -22.67 -59.56 -43.32
C SER A 35 -22.43 -59.81 -41.83
N ARG A 36 -21.86 -58.83 -41.13
CA ARG A 36 -21.61 -58.91 -39.69
C ARG A 36 -22.87 -58.98 -38.83
N THR A 37 -23.98 -58.40 -39.27
CA THR A 37 -25.26 -58.55 -38.55
C THR A 37 -25.77 -60.00 -38.54
N GLY A 38 -25.33 -60.86 -39.46
CA GLY A 38 -25.85 -62.22 -39.62
C GLY A 38 -27.31 -62.31 -40.09
N LEU A 39 -27.96 -61.17 -40.36
CA LEU A 39 -29.37 -61.11 -40.75
C LEU A 39 -29.55 -61.26 -42.27
N SER A 40 -30.70 -61.81 -42.67
CA SER A 40 -31.14 -61.72 -44.07
C SER A 40 -31.44 -60.26 -44.42
N SER A 41 -31.29 -59.90 -45.70
CA SER A 41 -31.59 -58.52 -46.14
C SER A 41 -33.05 -58.11 -45.89
N GLU A 42 -33.96 -59.08 -45.82
CA GLU A 42 -35.37 -58.84 -45.49
C GLU A 42 -35.52 -58.45 -44.02
N ARG A 43 -35.02 -59.29 -43.10
CA ARG A 43 -35.07 -58.99 -41.66
C ARG A 43 -34.31 -57.72 -41.28
N LEU A 44 -33.21 -57.43 -41.96
CA LEU A 44 -32.47 -56.19 -41.75
C LEU A 44 -33.28 -54.97 -42.21
N ALA A 45 -33.97 -55.05 -43.35
CA ALA A 45 -34.83 -53.97 -43.82
C ALA A 45 -36.01 -53.72 -42.88
N ASP A 46 -36.63 -54.78 -42.34
CA ASP A 46 -37.70 -54.69 -41.35
C ASP A 46 -37.22 -53.97 -40.08
N ARG A 47 -36.06 -54.38 -39.53
CA ARG A 47 -35.46 -53.74 -38.34
C ARG A 47 -35.12 -52.27 -38.55
N LEU A 48 -34.60 -51.92 -39.72
CA LEU A 48 -34.31 -50.52 -40.06
C LEU A 48 -35.58 -49.69 -40.23
N SER A 49 -36.67 -50.30 -40.70
CA SER A 49 -37.98 -49.68 -40.82
C SER A 49 -38.64 -49.46 -39.46
N ASP A 50 -38.53 -50.41 -38.53
CA ASP A 50 -38.99 -50.28 -37.15
C ASP A 50 -38.24 -49.17 -36.40
N GLY A 51 -36.97 -48.94 -36.73
CA GLY A 51 -36.15 -47.81 -36.26
C GLY A 51 -36.53 -46.45 -36.85
N GLY A 52 -37.64 -46.35 -37.59
CA GLY A 52 -38.19 -45.10 -38.13
C GLY A 52 -37.71 -44.75 -39.55
N LEU A 53 -36.84 -45.55 -40.16
CA LEU A 53 -36.34 -45.32 -41.51
C LEU A 53 -37.05 -46.24 -42.51
N ARG A 54 -38.07 -45.73 -43.23
CA ARG A 54 -38.81 -46.51 -44.26
C ARG A 54 -37.87 -47.05 -45.36
N VAL A 55 -37.36 -48.27 -45.17
CA VAL A 55 -36.45 -48.96 -46.07
C VAL A 55 -36.99 -50.38 -46.27
N ASP A 56 -37.53 -50.63 -47.45
CA ASP A 56 -37.91 -51.98 -47.85
C ASP A 56 -36.70 -52.79 -48.34
N ARG A 57 -36.90 -54.10 -48.49
CA ARG A 57 -35.86 -55.03 -48.99
C ARG A 57 -35.26 -54.57 -50.32
N THR A 58 -36.09 -54.01 -51.21
CA THR A 58 -35.67 -53.54 -52.54
C THR A 58 -34.72 -52.34 -52.42
N ARG A 59 -35.06 -51.36 -51.60
CA ARG A 59 -34.27 -50.16 -51.38
C ARG A 59 -32.97 -50.46 -50.64
N LEU A 60 -33.01 -51.34 -49.64
CA LEU A 60 -31.79 -51.84 -49.00
C LEU A 60 -30.87 -52.52 -50.02
N SER A 61 -31.42 -53.34 -50.91
CA SER A 61 -30.65 -53.97 -51.99
C SER A 61 -30.01 -52.93 -52.92
N LYS A 62 -30.69 -51.81 -53.22
CA LYS A 62 -30.10 -50.73 -54.01
C LYS A 62 -28.93 -50.06 -53.29
N PHE A 63 -29.02 -49.83 -51.98
CA PHE A 63 -27.91 -49.30 -51.17
C PHE A 63 -26.71 -50.25 -51.16
N LEU A 64 -26.96 -51.54 -50.90
CA LEU A 64 -25.92 -52.56 -50.88
C LEU A 64 -25.27 -52.77 -52.26
N ASN A 65 -25.96 -52.42 -53.34
CA ASN A 65 -25.41 -52.50 -54.69
C ASN A 65 -24.84 -51.15 -55.20
N GLY A 66 -24.78 -50.13 -54.33
CA GLY A 66 -24.27 -48.79 -54.67
C GLY A 66 -25.13 -48.02 -55.67
N ARG A 67 -26.32 -48.51 -56.01
CA ARG A 67 -27.23 -47.87 -56.99
C ARG A 67 -27.95 -46.65 -56.42
N GLU A 68 -28.12 -46.62 -55.10
CA GLU A 68 -28.65 -45.46 -54.38
C GLU A 68 -27.75 -45.16 -53.19
N VAL A 69 -27.60 -43.87 -52.86
CA VAL A 69 -26.88 -43.44 -51.67
C VAL A 69 -27.88 -43.23 -50.53
N PRO A 70 -27.72 -43.92 -49.38
CA PRO A 70 -28.67 -43.82 -48.28
C PRO A 70 -28.67 -42.46 -47.60
N ARG A 71 -29.64 -42.25 -46.69
CA ARG A 71 -29.65 -41.09 -45.79
C ARG A 71 -28.69 -41.31 -44.61
N LEU A 72 -28.28 -40.22 -43.96
CA LEU A 72 -27.27 -40.24 -42.89
C LEU A 72 -27.75 -41.01 -41.65
N GLU A 73 -29.06 -41.03 -41.41
CA GLU A 73 -29.69 -41.75 -40.30
C GLU A 73 -29.50 -43.27 -40.42
N LEU A 74 -29.37 -43.79 -41.65
CA LEU A 74 -29.09 -45.21 -41.88
C LEU A 74 -27.80 -45.65 -41.17
N ALA A 75 -26.77 -44.79 -41.14
CA ALA A 75 -25.50 -45.13 -40.50
C ALA A 75 -25.69 -45.44 -39.01
N SER A 76 -26.48 -44.62 -38.31
CA SER A 76 -26.75 -44.83 -36.87
C SER A 76 -27.58 -46.08 -36.62
N LEU A 77 -28.66 -46.26 -37.40
CA LEU A 77 -29.56 -47.41 -37.23
C LEU A 77 -28.88 -48.73 -37.58
N LEU A 78 -28.07 -48.77 -38.64
CA LEU A 78 -27.36 -49.98 -39.04
C LEU A 78 -26.32 -50.40 -37.99
N HIS A 79 -25.59 -49.43 -37.42
CA HIS A 79 -24.64 -49.70 -36.34
C HIS A 79 -25.31 -50.07 -35.02
N GLN A 80 -26.50 -49.54 -34.75
CA GLN A 80 -27.30 -49.95 -33.60
C GLN A 80 -27.76 -51.42 -33.75
N VAL A 81 -28.31 -51.79 -34.90
CA VAL A 81 -28.70 -53.19 -35.19
C VAL A 81 -27.49 -54.12 -35.12
N LEU A 82 -26.33 -53.69 -35.64
CA LEU A 82 -25.10 -54.46 -35.56
C LEU A 82 -24.64 -54.67 -34.11
N ALA A 83 -24.65 -53.61 -33.30
CA ALA A 83 -24.30 -53.67 -31.89
C ALA A 83 -25.22 -54.61 -31.10
N GLU A 84 -26.53 -54.56 -31.35
CA GLU A 84 -27.51 -55.50 -30.79
C GLU A 84 -27.20 -56.96 -31.17
N CYS A 85 -26.85 -57.23 -32.43
CA CYS A 85 -26.52 -58.57 -32.90
C CYS A 85 -25.17 -59.09 -32.34
N GLU A 86 -24.18 -58.21 -32.18
CA GLU A 86 -22.86 -58.56 -31.64
C GLU A 86 -22.83 -58.55 -30.09
N GLY A 87 -23.90 -58.11 -29.43
CA GLY A 87 -23.96 -57.99 -27.96
C GLY A 87 -23.05 -56.89 -27.42
N THR A 88 -22.83 -55.83 -28.20
CA THR A 88 -21.94 -54.71 -27.88
C THR A 88 -22.68 -53.37 -27.97
N GLU A 89 -22.01 -52.27 -27.66
CA GLU A 89 -22.54 -50.92 -27.87
C GLU A 89 -22.01 -50.31 -29.18
N ALA A 90 -22.87 -49.56 -29.87
CA ALA A 90 -22.53 -48.91 -31.14
C ALA A 90 -21.52 -47.78 -30.89
N ARG A 91 -20.30 -47.92 -31.40
CA ARG A 91 -19.26 -46.91 -31.22
C ARG A 91 -19.54 -45.67 -32.08
N PRO A 92 -19.49 -44.45 -31.50
CA PRO A 92 -19.79 -43.22 -32.24
C PRO A 92 -18.81 -42.97 -33.40
N GLU A 93 -17.56 -43.41 -33.26
CA GLU A 93 -16.52 -43.32 -34.30
C GLU A 93 -16.87 -44.15 -35.54
N ASP A 94 -17.44 -45.34 -35.36
CA ASP A 94 -17.86 -46.21 -36.47
C ASP A 94 -19.04 -45.62 -37.24
N VAL A 95 -19.98 -45.00 -36.51
CA VAL A 95 -21.08 -44.24 -37.10
C VAL A 95 -20.55 -43.05 -37.90
N ALA A 96 -19.62 -42.28 -37.34
CA ALA A 96 -19.01 -41.13 -38.02
C ALA A 96 -18.27 -41.56 -39.29
N ARG A 97 -17.51 -42.67 -39.26
CA ARG A 97 -16.84 -43.24 -40.44
C ARG A 97 -17.82 -43.60 -41.55
N THR A 98 -18.93 -44.28 -41.22
CA THR A 98 -19.96 -44.61 -42.21
C THR A 98 -20.62 -43.35 -42.79
N ARG A 99 -20.90 -42.33 -41.95
CA ARG A 99 -21.46 -41.04 -42.41
C ARG A 99 -20.53 -40.33 -43.40
N LEU A 100 -19.22 -40.32 -43.16
CA LEU A 100 -18.24 -39.74 -44.10
C LEU A 100 -18.25 -40.44 -45.47
N LEU A 101 -18.40 -41.77 -45.50
CA LEU A 101 -18.55 -42.51 -46.76
C LEU A 101 -19.85 -42.16 -47.50
N ILE A 102 -20.94 -41.93 -46.76
CA ILE A 102 -22.22 -41.46 -47.35
C ILE A 102 -22.04 -40.08 -47.97
N TYR A 103 -21.37 -39.15 -47.29
CA TYR A 103 -21.07 -37.82 -47.84
C TYR A 103 -20.24 -37.91 -49.12
N ALA A 104 -19.13 -38.63 -49.10
CA ALA A 104 -18.26 -38.80 -50.27
C ALA A 104 -19.02 -39.42 -51.46
N ALA A 105 -19.90 -40.39 -51.21
CA ALA A 105 -20.72 -41.00 -52.26
C ALA A 105 -21.82 -40.05 -52.81
N ARG A 106 -22.33 -39.12 -52.01
CA ARG A 106 -23.29 -38.09 -52.45
C ARG A 106 -22.63 -37.03 -53.34
N GLU A 107 -21.46 -36.53 -52.93
CA GLU A 107 -20.71 -35.53 -53.70
C GLU A 107 -20.39 -35.99 -55.13
N HIS A 108 -20.19 -37.30 -55.31
CA HIS A 108 -19.82 -37.90 -56.60
C HIS A 108 -21.00 -38.57 -57.32
N GLY A 109 -22.18 -38.62 -56.69
CA GLY A 109 -23.37 -39.35 -57.16
C GLY A 109 -24.52 -38.47 -57.63
N SER A 110 -24.43 -37.15 -57.47
CA SER A 110 -25.39 -36.23 -58.05
C SER A 110 -25.19 -36.13 -59.55
N SER A 111 -26.14 -36.70 -60.30
CA SER A 111 -26.59 -36.16 -61.59
C SER A 111 -26.68 -34.62 -61.51
N PRO A 112 -26.46 -33.87 -62.61
CA PRO A 112 -25.97 -32.50 -62.58
C PRO A 112 -26.80 -31.65 -61.64
N GLU A 113 -26.11 -30.79 -60.89
CA GLU A 113 -26.70 -29.81 -59.97
C GLU A 113 -28.04 -29.33 -60.54
N PRO A 114 -29.16 -29.38 -59.78
CA PRO A 114 -30.30 -28.58 -60.17
C PRO A 114 -29.76 -27.17 -60.26
N VAL A 115 -29.86 -26.56 -61.45
CA VAL A 115 -29.43 -25.19 -61.74
C VAL A 115 -29.67 -24.37 -60.48
N LEU A 116 -28.57 -24.03 -59.80
CA LEU A 116 -28.58 -23.36 -58.51
C LEU A 116 -29.52 -22.17 -58.66
N SER A 117 -30.59 -22.11 -57.87
CA SER A 117 -31.40 -20.91 -57.87
C SER A 117 -30.49 -19.76 -57.46
N PRO A 118 -30.58 -18.58 -58.10
CA PRO A 118 -29.75 -17.42 -57.74
C PRO A 118 -29.84 -17.11 -56.24
N GLU A 119 -30.98 -17.41 -55.62
CA GLU A 119 -31.22 -17.31 -54.18
C GLU A 119 -30.27 -18.17 -53.33
N LEU A 120 -29.89 -19.38 -53.80
CA LEU A 120 -28.96 -20.25 -53.06
C LEU A 120 -27.52 -19.74 -53.14
N ASP A 121 -27.13 -19.17 -54.28
CA ASP A 121 -25.80 -18.57 -54.45
C ASP A 121 -25.68 -17.25 -53.69
N GLU A 122 -26.74 -16.42 -53.70
CA GLU A 122 -26.84 -15.25 -52.84
C GLU A 122 -26.76 -15.62 -51.35
N ALA A 123 -27.49 -16.66 -50.93
CA ALA A 123 -27.44 -17.13 -49.54
C ALA A 123 -26.04 -17.66 -49.16
N ARG A 124 -25.35 -18.35 -50.08
CA ARG A 124 -23.97 -18.82 -49.86
C ARG A 124 -23.00 -17.66 -49.72
N GLU A 125 -23.17 -16.61 -50.53
CA GLU A 125 -22.32 -15.44 -50.47
C GLU A 125 -22.55 -14.64 -49.18
N GLN A 126 -23.81 -14.44 -48.77
CA GLN A 126 -24.15 -13.85 -47.48
C GLN A 126 -23.54 -14.65 -46.31
N VAL A 127 -23.56 -15.98 -46.37
CA VAL A 127 -22.90 -16.81 -45.34
C VAL A 127 -21.38 -16.62 -45.34
N ARG A 128 -20.74 -16.44 -46.50
CA ARG A 128 -19.30 -16.15 -46.57
C ARG A 128 -18.99 -14.77 -45.98
N GLU A 129 -19.76 -13.74 -46.35
CA GLU A 129 -19.60 -12.39 -45.82
C GLU A 129 -19.78 -12.37 -44.30
N LEU A 130 -20.85 -12.99 -43.79
CA LEU A 130 -21.09 -13.08 -42.34
C LEU A 130 -19.97 -13.82 -41.61
N ARG A 131 -19.40 -14.87 -42.22
CA ARG A 131 -18.24 -15.57 -41.64
C ARG A 131 -17.01 -14.66 -41.58
N GLN A 132 -16.74 -13.90 -42.64
CA GLN A 132 -15.62 -12.95 -42.67
C GLN A 132 -15.79 -11.86 -41.61
N VAL A 133 -16.99 -11.29 -41.48
CA VAL A 133 -17.30 -10.29 -40.45
C VAL A 133 -17.12 -10.88 -39.05
N LEU A 134 -17.63 -12.10 -38.82
CA LEU A 134 -17.53 -12.76 -37.52
C LEU A 134 -16.08 -13.11 -37.16
N GLU A 135 -15.26 -13.47 -38.14
CA GLU A 135 -13.83 -13.70 -37.97
C GLU A 135 -13.07 -12.40 -37.68
N ALA A 136 -13.38 -11.31 -38.38
CA ALA A 136 -12.84 -9.99 -38.09
C ALA A 136 -13.20 -9.51 -36.67
N GLU A 137 -14.46 -9.70 -36.25
CA GLU A 137 -14.92 -9.41 -34.89
C GLU A 137 -14.19 -10.24 -33.83
N ARG A 138 -13.97 -11.53 -34.08
CA ARG A 138 -13.19 -12.39 -33.17
C ARG A 138 -11.76 -11.91 -33.05
N ASN A 139 -11.13 -11.53 -34.16
CA ASN A 139 -9.77 -10.99 -34.16
C ASN A 139 -9.71 -9.64 -33.43
N GLY A 140 -10.69 -8.76 -33.63
CA GLY A 140 -10.82 -7.50 -32.91
C GLY A 140 -10.97 -7.69 -31.40
N ARG A 141 -11.82 -8.63 -30.97
CA ARG A 141 -11.98 -8.98 -29.54
C ARG A 141 -10.69 -9.54 -28.94
N ALA A 142 -9.99 -10.41 -29.67
CA ALA A 142 -8.71 -10.96 -29.22
C ALA A 142 -7.65 -9.87 -29.03
N GLN A 143 -7.63 -8.85 -29.92
CA GLN A 143 -6.74 -7.71 -29.78
C GLN A 143 -7.09 -6.87 -28.54
N VAL A 144 -8.37 -6.54 -28.33
CA VAL A 144 -8.81 -5.78 -27.14
C VAL A 144 -8.50 -6.54 -25.86
N ASP A 145 -8.69 -7.86 -25.82
CA ASP A 145 -8.36 -8.68 -24.66
C ASP A 145 -6.86 -8.69 -24.36
N ALA A 146 -6.01 -8.72 -25.40
CA ALA A 146 -4.57 -8.59 -25.26
C ALA A 146 -4.15 -7.22 -24.72
N GLU A 147 -4.75 -6.13 -25.23
CA GLU A 147 -4.52 -4.77 -24.74
C GLU A 147 -4.96 -4.60 -23.28
N LEU A 148 -6.13 -5.13 -22.90
CA LEU A 148 -6.60 -5.15 -21.52
C LEU A 148 -5.67 -5.94 -20.60
N HIS A 149 -5.12 -7.06 -21.08
CA HIS A 149 -4.14 -7.82 -20.31
C HIS A 149 -2.85 -7.02 -20.11
N ALA A 150 -2.34 -6.37 -21.16
CA ALA A 150 -1.15 -5.51 -21.07
C ALA A 150 -1.35 -4.35 -20.08
N LEU A 151 -2.50 -3.67 -20.13
CA LEU A 151 -2.84 -2.59 -19.19
C LEU A 151 -2.96 -3.07 -17.74
N ARG A 152 -3.48 -4.28 -17.52
CA ARG A 152 -3.54 -4.88 -16.17
C ARG A 152 -2.16 -5.19 -15.63
N GLU A 153 -1.25 -5.71 -16.45
CA GLU A 153 0.14 -5.94 -16.05
C GLU A 153 0.88 -4.62 -15.77
N GLN A 154 0.69 -3.60 -16.62
CA GLN A 154 1.23 -2.27 -16.37
C GLN A 154 0.74 -1.71 -15.04
N ARG A 155 -0.57 -1.79 -14.75
CA ARG A 155 -1.13 -1.33 -13.46
C ARG A 155 -0.56 -2.10 -12.27
N ARG A 156 -0.24 -3.40 -12.43
CA ARG A 156 0.43 -4.19 -11.38
C ARG A 156 1.87 -3.72 -11.16
N ALA A 157 2.61 -3.45 -12.24
CA ALA A 157 3.96 -2.90 -12.16
C ALA A 157 3.96 -1.51 -11.49
N ASP A 158 3.05 -0.62 -11.89
CA ASP A 158 2.93 0.71 -11.31
C ASP A 158 2.59 0.65 -9.81
N ARG A 159 1.68 -0.26 -9.41
CA ARG A 159 1.37 -0.47 -7.98
C ARG A 159 2.57 -0.93 -7.17
N ARG A 160 3.40 -1.83 -7.72
CA ARG A 160 4.65 -2.24 -7.08
C ARG A 160 5.60 -1.05 -6.95
N ARG A 161 5.74 -0.26 -8.01
CA ARG A 161 6.60 0.93 -8.01
C ARG A 161 6.14 1.97 -7.00
N ILE A 162 4.84 2.20 -6.88
CA ILE A 162 4.27 3.08 -5.85
C ILE A 162 4.59 2.53 -4.45
N SER A 163 4.42 1.23 -4.22
CA SER A 163 4.71 0.61 -2.92
C SER A 163 6.18 0.75 -2.54
N GLU A 164 7.11 0.52 -3.48
CA GLU A 164 8.55 0.73 -3.29
C GLU A 164 8.87 2.19 -2.95
N LEU A 165 8.26 3.15 -3.65
CA LEU A 165 8.46 4.57 -3.38
C LEU A 165 7.88 4.99 -2.02
N GLU A 166 6.71 4.45 -1.65
CA GLU A 166 6.11 4.69 -0.33
C GLU A 166 6.99 4.13 0.80
N GLU A 167 7.60 2.97 0.59
CA GLU A 167 8.57 2.40 1.53
C GLU A 167 9.83 3.26 1.63
N GLN A 168 10.41 3.69 0.50
CA GLN A 168 11.55 4.61 0.50
C GLN A 168 11.24 5.93 1.22
N VAL A 169 10.04 6.49 1.00
CA VAL A 169 9.59 7.70 1.71
C VAL A 169 9.44 7.44 3.20
N ARG A 170 8.92 6.27 3.59
CA ARG A 170 8.81 5.87 5.00
C ARG A 170 10.20 5.73 5.62
N ASP A 171 11.15 5.10 4.93
CA ASP A 171 12.52 4.94 5.38
C ASP A 171 13.20 6.29 5.58
N VAL A 172 13.11 7.21 4.60
CA VAL A 172 13.65 8.56 4.71
C VAL A 172 13.02 9.34 5.86
N ARG A 173 11.71 9.19 6.09
CA ARG A 173 11.03 9.80 7.26
C ARG A 173 11.50 9.18 8.57
N SER A 174 11.71 7.87 8.60
CA SER A 174 12.12 7.12 9.81
C SER A 174 13.60 7.23 10.13
N ALA A 175 14.45 7.52 9.14
CA ALA A 175 15.91 7.66 9.29
C ALA A 175 16.33 8.84 10.18
N GLY A 176 15.35 9.58 10.73
CA GLY A 176 15.57 10.66 11.68
C GLY A 176 16.20 11.97 11.16
N PRO A 177 16.48 12.24 9.87
CA PRO A 177 17.15 13.50 9.52
C PRO A 177 16.19 14.68 9.72
N MET A 178 14.90 14.50 9.44
CA MET A 178 13.89 15.54 9.71
C MET A 178 13.69 15.75 11.20
N GLN A 179 13.66 14.69 12.01
CA GLN A 179 13.48 14.83 13.46
C GLN A 179 14.71 15.47 14.13
N GLN A 180 15.92 15.14 13.66
CA GLN A 180 17.17 15.80 14.07
C GLN A 180 17.20 17.27 13.60
N LEU A 181 16.73 17.57 12.39
CA LEU A 181 16.65 18.95 11.90
C LEU A 181 15.63 19.78 12.69
N GLU A 182 14.46 19.22 13.01
CA GLU A 182 13.44 19.86 13.85
C GLU A 182 13.95 20.11 15.27
N GLN A 183 14.67 19.16 15.86
CA GLN A 183 15.31 19.33 17.17
C GLN A 183 16.38 20.43 17.12
N ALA A 184 17.27 20.40 16.12
CA ALA A 184 18.31 21.41 15.95
C ALA A 184 17.72 22.82 15.71
N LEU A 185 16.65 22.93 14.92
CA LEU A 185 15.92 24.20 14.73
C LEU A 185 15.24 24.66 16.02
N GLY A 186 14.67 23.74 16.80
CA GLY A 186 14.10 24.05 18.11
C GLY A 186 15.15 24.53 19.12
N GLU A 187 16.34 23.94 19.12
CA GLU A 187 17.48 24.40 19.92
C GLU A 187 17.98 25.77 19.48
N TYR A 188 18.18 25.97 18.18
CA TYR A 188 18.59 27.26 17.63
C TYR A 188 17.59 28.37 17.95
N ASN A 189 16.29 28.09 17.83
CA ASN A 189 15.24 29.07 18.14
C ASN A 189 15.21 29.41 19.65
N ARG A 190 15.44 28.41 20.53
CA ARG A 190 15.59 28.66 21.98
C ARG A 190 16.82 29.54 22.27
N GLN A 191 17.95 29.28 21.62
CA GLN A 191 19.16 30.10 21.75
C GLN A 191 18.93 31.53 21.25
N ALA A 192 18.28 31.70 20.09
CA ALA A 192 17.96 33.02 19.54
C ALA A 192 17.02 33.81 20.46
N MET A 193 16.00 33.16 21.04
CA MET A 193 15.11 33.80 22.01
C MET A 193 15.84 34.19 23.30
N ALA A 194 16.76 33.35 23.79
CA ALA A 194 17.59 33.67 24.95
C ALA A 194 18.54 34.84 24.67
N GLN A 195 19.17 34.88 23.49
CA GLN A 195 20.03 35.99 23.07
C GLN A 195 19.24 37.29 22.93
N LYS A 196 18.04 37.24 22.32
CA LYS A 196 17.16 38.39 22.23
C LYS A 196 16.76 38.90 23.61
N ALA A 197 16.36 38.01 24.52
CA ALA A 197 16.03 38.38 25.89
C ALA A 197 17.22 39.02 26.62
N ALA A 198 18.44 38.52 26.41
CA ALA A 198 19.66 39.11 26.98
C ALA A 198 19.96 40.51 26.42
N LEU A 199 19.74 40.74 25.12
CA LEU A 199 19.90 42.06 24.50
C LEU A 199 18.83 43.05 24.99
N ASP A 200 17.58 42.64 25.05
CA ASP A 200 16.48 43.45 25.59
C ASP A 200 16.76 43.82 27.05
N PHE A 201 17.29 42.87 27.83
CA PHE A 201 17.73 43.12 29.21
C PHE A 201 18.89 44.12 29.30
N HIS A 202 19.90 44.00 28.44
CA HIS A 202 21.01 44.94 28.41
C HIS A 202 20.56 46.36 28.04
N ALA A 203 19.62 46.50 27.10
CA ALA A 203 19.02 47.79 26.75
C ALA A 203 18.29 48.43 27.93
N GLN A 204 17.55 47.63 28.72
CA GLN A 204 16.87 48.13 29.93
C GLN A 204 17.87 48.56 31.01
N LEU A 205 18.99 47.85 31.18
CA LEU A 205 20.04 48.25 32.11
C LEU A 205 20.70 49.57 31.69
N GLU A 206 20.94 49.78 30.40
CA GLU A 206 21.48 51.04 29.88
C GLU A 206 20.50 52.20 30.07
N GLU A 207 19.20 51.98 29.85
CA GLU A 207 18.18 52.99 30.14
C GLU A 207 18.16 53.37 31.63
N LEU A 208 18.24 52.39 32.52
CA LEU A 208 18.36 52.62 33.95
C LEU A 208 19.66 53.37 34.29
N ARG A 209 20.80 52.98 33.72
CA ARG A 209 22.09 53.64 33.94
C ARG A 209 22.03 55.11 33.55
N VAL A 210 21.53 55.43 32.36
CA VAL A 210 21.34 56.81 31.88
C VAL A 210 20.42 57.59 32.83
N THR A 211 19.36 56.97 33.31
CA THR A 211 18.43 57.58 34.27
C THR A 211 19.12 57.90 35.60
N TYR A 212 19.93 56.98 36.12
CA TYR A 212 20.71 57.18 37.35
C TYR A 212 21.80 58.24 37.20
N GLU A 213 22.53 58.23 36.08
CA GLU A 213 23.54 59.25 35.75
C GLU A 213 22.88 60.64 35.66
N ALA A 214 21.73 60.77 35.01
CA ALA A 214 20.98 62.02 34.96
C ALA A 214 20.49 62.50 36.34
N MET A 215 20.11 61.59 37.24
CA MET A 215 19.77 61.92 38.63
C MET A 215 21.01 62.36 39.45
N ALA A 216 22.16 61.73 39.20
CA ALA A 216 23.45 62.11 39.78
C ALA A 216 23.90 63.51 39.35
N ASP A 217 23.86 63.79 38.06
CA ASP A 217 24.24 65.08 37.50
C ASP A 217 23.31 66.21 37.95
N ALA A 218 22.03 65.90 38.22
CA ALA A 218 21.07 66.87 38.75
C ALA A 218 21.29 67.20 40.24
N GLY A 219 22.27 66.60 40.92
CA GLY A 219 22.57 66.83 42.34
C GLY A 219 21.46 66.37 43.29
N ARG A 220 20.56 65.47 42.83
CA ARG A 220 19.41 64.96 43.59
C ARG A 220 19.71 63.62 44.26
N TRP A 221 20.86 63.51 44.91
CA TRP A 221 21.13 62.42 45.85
C TRP A 221 20.97 62.98 47.26
N GLY A 222 19.73 63.05 47.76
CA GLY A 222 19.47 63.66 49.06
C GLY A 222 18.31 63.05 49.81
N ASP A 223 18.55 61.93 50.51
CA ASP A 223 17.84 61.36 51.68
C ASP A 223 16.31 61.59 51.80
N GLY A 224 15.59 61.69 50.67
CA GLY A 224 14.17 61.97 50.64
C GLY A 224 13.31 60.69 50.64
N PRO A 225 12.18 60.63 51.39
CA PRO A 225 11.27 59.48 51.37
C PRO A 225 10.70 59.16 49.97
N ALA A 226 10.57 60.17 49.10
CA ALA A 226 10.11 60.01 47.72
C ALA A 226 11.17 59.35 46.82
N GLU A 227 12.46 59.55 47.11
CA GLU A 227 13.58 58.96 46.38
C GLU A 227 13.77 57.49 46.77
N ILE A 228 13.59 57.16 48.06
CA ILE A 228 13.51 55.76 48.53
C ILE A 228 12.34 55.02 47.86
N ALA A 229 11.19 55.69 47.66
CA ALA A 229 10.06 55.11 46.96
C ALA A 229 10.32 54.89 45.46
N ALA A 230 11.03 55.79 44.78
CA ALA A 230 11.43 55.64 43.39
C ALA A 230 12.45 54.50 43.20
N VAL A 231 13.45 54.41 44.08
CA VAL A 231 14.43 53.31 44.10
C VAL A 231 13.75 51.98 44.44
N ASN A 232 12.81 51.95 45.38
CA ASN A 232 12.04 50.72 45.70
C ASN A 232 11.08 50.31 44.57
N ALA A 233 10.48 51.26 43.86
CA ALA A 233 9.63 50.97 42.70
C ALA A 233 10.46 50.36 41.56
N ALA A 234 11.64 50.92 41.28
CA ALA A 234 12.59 50.37 40.31
C ALA A 234 13.19 49.03 40.77
N GLN A 235 13.44 48.84 42.07
CA GLN A 235 13.90 47.57 42.64
C GLN A 235 12.89 46.44 42.43
N SER A 236 11.57 46.70 42.44
CA SER A 236 10.57 45.64 42.20
C SER A 236 10.67 45.05 40.79
N THR A 237 11.03 45.87 39.81
CA THR A 237 11.21 45.49 38.40
C THR A 237 12.56 44.80 38.18
N VAL A 238 13.62 45.25 38.86
CA VAL A 238 14.97 44.65 38.79
C VAL A 238 15.05 43.33 39.58
N ALA A 239 14.30 43.19 40.69
CA ALA A 239 14.30 42.01 41.55
C ALA A 239 13.62 40.76 40.94
N GLN A 240 12.97 40.89 39.78
CA GLN A 240 12.36 39.77 39.07
C GLN A 240 13.29 39.08 38.06
N PHE A 241 14.40 39.69 37.62
CA PHE A 241 15.14 39.17 36.45
C PHE A 241 16.68 39.10 36.53
N THR A 242 17.33 39.52 37.62
CA THR A 242 18.78 39.29 37.81
C THR A 242 19.18 38.99 39.24
N GLY A 243 20.31 38.28 39.38
CA GLY A 243 21.07 38.17 40.63
C GLY A 243 21.18 39.53 41.30
N ARG A 244 20.65 39.62 42.53
CA ARG A 244 20.25 40.86 43.18
C ARG A 244 21.44 41.59 43.82
N PHE A 245 21.48 42.91 43.66
CA PHE A 245 21.91 43.79 44.75
C PHE A 245 20.70 44.03 45.66
N PHE A 246 20.85 43.86 46.97
CA PHE A 246 19.85 44.27 47.97
C PHE A 246 20.51 45.13 49.04
N ALA A 247 19.87 46.26 49.35
CA ALA A 247 20.13 47.01 50.56
C ALA A 247 19.16 46.52 51.64
N VAL A 248 19.68 46.08 52.79
CA VAL A 248 18.86 45.66 53.93
C VAL A 248 18.63 46.85 54.85
N PHE A 249 17.39 47.34 54.94
CA PHE A 249 16.99 48.29 55.96
C PHE A 249 16.25 47.56 57.08
N ARG A 250 16.81 47.59 58.29
CA ARG A 250 16.16 47.01 59.48
C ARG A 250 14.84 47.75 59.73
N ARG A 251 13.71 47.05 59.63
CA ARG A 251 12.43 47.55 60.12
C ARG A 251 12.23 47.07 61.56
N GLY A 252 12.38 47.98 62.52
CA GLY A 252 11.78 47.83 63.85
C GLY A 252 12.64 47.29 65.00
N VAL A 253 13.82 47.87 65.25
CA VAL A 253 14.39 47.92 66.61
C VAL A 253 15.15 49.23 66.78
N ALA A 254 14.76 50.02 67.77
CA ALA A 254 15.45 51.26 68.13
C ALA A 254 16.91 50.96 68.59
N ALA A 255 17.83 51.85 68.17
CA ALA A 255 19.25 51.93 68.55
C ALA A 255 20.24 50.93 67.89
N THR A 256 20.56 51.17 66.61
CA THR A 256 21.94 51.18 66.03
C THR A 256 21.87 51.79 64.61
N PRO A 257 22.74 52.76 64.21
CA PRO A 257 22.50 53.59 63.03
C PRO A 257 23.37 53.23 61.80
N GLU A 258 23.55 51.96 61.45
CA GLU A 258 24.47 51.62 60.33
C GLU A 258 23.89 50.56 59.35
N PRO A 259 23.67 50.92 58.06
CA PRO A 259 23.08 50.03 57.04
C PRO A 259 24.09 49.00 56.51
N GLN A 260 23.83 47.70 56.65
CA GLN A 260 24.70 46.67 56.07
C GLN A 260 24.52 46.62 54.54
N ARG A 261 25.63 46.61 53.80
CA ARG A 261 25.66 46.48 52.33
C ARG A 261 26.24 45.12 51.97
N GLY A 262 25.53 44.36 51.14
CA GLY A 262 26.01 43.09 50.57
C GLY A 262 25.81 43.08 49.07
N TRP A 263 26.60 42.27 48.38
CA TRP A 263 26.45 42.02 46.94
C TRP A 263 26.61 40.55 46.62
N LEU A 264 25.88 40.09 45.60
CA LEU A 264 26.04 38.78 45.01
C LEU A 264 26.96 38.93 43.80
N GLU A 265 28.07 38.21 43.80
CA GLU A 265 28.90 38.06 42.61
C GLU A 265 28.60 36.72 41.96
N SER A 266 28.03 36.78 40.75
CA SER A 266 27.90 35.62 39.89
C SER A 266 29.25 35.43 39.19
N LEU A 267 30.05 34.46 39.67
CA LEU A 267 31.22 34.01 38.93
C LEU A 267 30.75 32.99 37.90
N MET A 268 31.20 33.14 36.65
CA MET A 268 30.86 32.22 35.56
C MET A 268 31.14 30.76 35.97
N ASP A 269 30.40 29.80 35.40
CA ASP A 269 30.41 28.35 35.69
C ASP A 269 29.56 27.84 36.88
N GLY A 270 28.38 28.43 37.10
CA GLY A 270 27.39 27.89 38.04
C GLY A 270 27.79 28.07 39.52
N MET A 271 28.69 28.99 39.82
CA MET A 271 29.13 29.29 41.19
C MET A 271 28.50 30.60 41.67
N ILE A 272 27.84 30.55 42.83
CA ILE A 272 27.34 31.76 43.50
C ILE A 272 28.25 32.07 44.67
N THR A 273 28.76 33.31 44.71
CA THR A 273 29.51 33.84 45.85
C THR A 273 28.71 34.95 46.55
N LEU A 274 28.42 34.72 47.83
CA LEU A 274 27.75 35.68 48.71
C LEU A 274 28.81 36.40 49.55
N CYS A 275 28.84 37.73 49.43
CA CYS A 275 29.69 38.62 50.21
C CYS A 275 28.84 39.69 50.90
N TRP A 276 29.05 39.91 52.20
CA TRP A 276 28.45 41.03 52.92
C TRP A 276 29.44 41.74 53.83
N VAL A 277 29.21 43.05 54.04
CA VAL A 277 30.07 43.94 54.84
C VAL A 277 29.19 44.78 55.79
N ARG A 278 29.68 45.04 57.00
CA ARG A 278 29.02 45.96 57.95
C ARG A 278 29.34 47.42 57.57
N ALA A 279 28.38 48.33 57.79
CA ALA A 279 28.46 49.70 57.28
C ALA A 279 29.68 50.53 57.75
N GLY A 280 30.33 50.17 58.85
CA GLY A 280 31.51 50.89 59.36
C GLY A 280 32.87 50.40 58.86
N ASP A 281 32.94 49.29 58.11
CA ASP A 281 34.23 48.70 57.70
C ASP A 281 34.74 49.22 56.34
N ILE A 282 33.90 49.89 55.55
CA ILE A 282 34.26 50.40 54.21
C ILE A 282 35.04 51.74 54.32
N ASP A 283 34.78 52.52 55.35
CA ASP A 283 35.35 53.88 55.52
C ASP A 283 36.71 53.90 56.25
N ALA A 284 37.29 52.74 56.58
CA ALA A 284 38.61 52.61 57.21
C ALA A 284 39.45 51.47 56.58
N PRO A 285 39.91 51.65 55.32
CA PRO A 285 40.62 50.61 54.56
C PRO A 285 42.01 50.24 55.12
N GLU A 286 42.54 50.98 56.11
CA GLU A 286 43.88 50.76 56.68
C GLU A 286 43.95 49.68 57.77
N ARG A 287 42.83 49.05 58.15
CA ARG A 287 42.86 47.90 59.06
C ARG A 287 43.26 46.63 58.30
N GLU A 288 44.53 46.22 58.43
CA GLU A 288 45.13 44.98 57.88
C GLU A 288 44.41 43.67 58.29
N THR A 289 43.33 43.72 59.07
CA THR A 289 42.52 42.55 59.46
C THR A 289 41.18 42.44 58.72
N PHE A 290 40.98 43.16 57.61
CA PHE A 290 39.75 43.05 56.82
C PHE A 290 39.62 41.67 56.17
N ARG A 291 38.59 40.91 56.56
CA ARG A 291 38.18 39.67 55.87
C ARG A 291 36.67 39.69 55.66
N PRO A 292 36.17 39.93 54.44
CA PRO A 292 34.76 39.76 54.16
C PRO A 292 34.39 38.29 54.42
N THR A 293 33.19 38.07 54.97
CA THR A 293 32.69 36.70 55.09
C THR A 293 32.18 36.30 53.71
N THR A 294 32.87 35.34 53.10
CA THR A 294 32.59 34.87 51.74
C THR A 294 32.10 33.43 51.80
N ILE A 295 30.92 33.17 51.25
CA ILE A 295 30.43 31.81 51.03
C ILE A 295 30.37 31.59 49.53
N THR A 296 31.15 30.62 49.04
CA THR A 296 31.15 30.21 47.64
C THR A 296 30.66 28.78 47.53
N LYS A 297 29.61 28.55 46.74
CA LYS A 297 29.07 27.20 46.47
C LYS A 297 28.80 27.03 44.98
N ARG A 298 29.10 25.83 44.48
CA ARG A 298 28.76 25.39 43.13
C ARG A 298 27.31 24.92 43.14
N ILE A 299 26.48 25.52 42.30
CA ILE A 299 25.07 25.19 42.13
C ILE A 299 24.92 24.62 40.73
N ASP A 300 24.80 23.30 40.65
CA ASP A 300 24.19 22.69 39.47
C ASP A 300 22.71 23.09 39.49
N ALA A 301 22.20 23.57 38.35
CA ALA A 301 20.99 24.39 38.23
C ALA A 301 19.67 23.67 38.60
N GLU A 302 19.51 23.27 39.86
CA GLU A 302 18.27 22.76 40.44
C GLU A 302 17.62 23.82 41.32
N LEU A 303 16.33 24.06 41.09
CA LEU A 303 15.51 25.09 41.75
C LEU A 303 15.64 25.10 43.29
N ARG A 304 15.88 23.93 43.90
CA ARG A 304 15.95 23.74 45.35
C ARG A 304 17.15 24.43 46.01
N TRP A 305 18.29 24.52 45.30
CA TRP A 305 19.47 25.23 45.80
C TRP A 305 19.27 26.74 45.76
N VAL A 306 18.48 27.23 44.81
CA VAL A 306 18.09 28.64 44.72
C VAL A 306 17.14 29.01 45.86
N GLU A 307 16.17 28.14 46.17
CA GLU A 307 15.24 28.31 47.30
C GLU A 307 15.99 28.30 48.66
N TRP A 308 16.92 27.36 48.86
CA TRP A 308 17.75 27.33 50.06
C TRP A 308 18.61 28.60 50.22
N ALA A 309 19.24 29.08 49.15
CA ALA A 309 20.01 30.31 49.18
C ALA A 309 19.14 31.55 49.50
N GLN A 310 17.88 31.56 49.05
CA GLN A 310 16.91 32.61 49.41
C GLN A 310 16.54 32.56 50.89
N GLU A 311 16.36 31.37 51.48
CA GLU A 311 16.08 31.21 52.91
C GLU A 311 17.26 31.65 53.79
N VAL A 312 18.50 31.31 53.39
CA VAL A 312 19.71 31.78 54.09
C VAL A 312 19.78 33.31 54.04
N LEU A 313 19.47 33.91 52.90
CA LEU A 313 19.41 35.36 52.75
C LEU A 313 18.33 35.99 53.63
N LEU A 314 17.15 35.38 53.69
CA LEU A 314 16.06 35.84 54.55
C LEU A 314 16.42 35.72 56.04
N MET A 315 17.10 34.65 56.44
CA MET A 315 17.64 34.48 57.79
C MET A 315 18.57 35.64 58.16
N VAL A 316 19.52 36.00 57.29
CA VAL A 316 20.47 37.10 57.52
C VAL A 316 19.73 38.45 57.60
N VAL A 317 18.77 38.69 56.71
CA VAL A 317 17.97 39.93 56.66
C VAL A 317 17.12 40.10 57.92
N THR A 318 16.55 39.01 58.43
CA THR A 318 15.67 39.02 59.62
C THR A 318 16.45 38.95 60.93
N GLY A 319 17.75 38.67 60.89
CA GLY A 319 18.59 38.48 62.08
C GLY A 319 18.33 37.16 62.80
N SER A 320 17.75 36.18 62.11
CA SER A 320 17.61 34.82 62.62
C SER A 320 18.97 34.14 62.72
N THR A 321 19.13 33.22 63.66
CA THR A 321 20.38 32.46 63.88
C THR A 321 20.25 30.97 63.52
N GLU A 322 19.05 30.53 63.12
CA GLU A 322 18.79 29.15 62.72
C GLU A 322 19.04 28.98 61.22
N MET A 323 20.08 28.21 60.87
CA MET A 323 20.42 27.91 59.48
C MET A 323 19.38 26.97 58.86
N PRO A 324 18.83 27.30 57.66
CA PRO A 324 17.96 26.38 56.94
C PRO A 324 18.74 25.13 56.50
N SER A 325 18.06 23.99 56.48
CA SER A 325 18.68 22.69 56.17
C SER A 325 19.19 22.66 54.74
N GLU A 326 20.47 22.35 54.53
CA GLU A 326 21.05 22.21 53.20
C GLU A 326 20.34 21.09 52.42
N PRO A 327 19.92 21.33 51.15
CA PRO A 327 19.37 20.27 50.31
C PRO A 327 20.44 19.21 50.01
N GLU A 328 20.04 17.94 50.01
CA GLU A 328 20.95 16.83 49.71
C GLU A 328 21.46 16.92 48.27
N GLN A 329 22.78 16.81 48.06
CA GLN A 329 23.35 16.72 46.72
C GLN A 329 22.94 15.38 46.09
N PRO A 330 22.51 15.36 44.82
CA PRO A 330 22.27 14.10 44.13
C PRO A 330 23.57 13.29 44.13
N LEU A 331 23.49 12.06 44.65
CA LEU A 331 24.58 11.09 44.55
C LEU A 331 24.84 10.86 43.05
N VAL A 332 26.03 11.25 42.59
CA VAL A 332 26.50 11.09 41.21
C VAL A 332 26.60 9.62 40.82
#